data_AF-A0A7U9RSK3-F1
#
_entry.id   AF-A0A7U9RSK3-F1
#
_cell.length_a   1.000
_cell.length_b   1.000
_cell.length_c   1.000
_cell.angle_alpha   90.00
_cell.angle_beta   90.00
_cell.angle_gamma   90.00
#
_symmetry.space_group_name_H-M   'P 1'
#
loop_
_entity.id
_entity.type
_entity.pdbx_description
1 polymer ?
#
loop_
_entity_poly.entity_id
_entity_poly.type
_entity_poly.pdbx_seq_one_letter_code
_entity_poly.pdbx_strand_id
1 'polypeptide(L)'
;MNIQDLNISAAAKTALKSAGLTKVSELEGQNYITLIDKFPKNFNLEPIINELNALGHLLPPSGEISVYDVSMSKRLQNALVQNGVMYLSQLSSYPKERILHFRNLGEKTAIELEQICRAYHIQVRSMLSIKEYFDKYQFPSKIYPMLFQHNISCLDNFKYKTANDLYHICQEDYSLTIRIYFILRENGIVFNSWEDKYIFEILPEKNAAMLWKKHKVSLLSQIPTCDEQKLRQQIASSNSFSVAIKNLLSIR
;
A
#
# COMPACT_ATOMS: atom_id res chain seq x y z
N MET A 1 3.47 -26.24 -15.11
CA MET A 1 3.98 -25.48 -16.26
C MET A 1 4.72 -24.25 -15.76
N ASN A 2 5.94 -23.99 -16.23
CA ASN A 2 6.69 -22.80 -15.84
C ASN A 2 6.33 -21.62 -16.74
N ILE A 3 6.47 -20.38 -16.23
CA ILE A 3 6.29 -19.17 -17.04
C ILE A 3 7.28 -19.12 -18.22
N GLN A 4 8.44 -19.75 -18.07
CA GLN A 4 9.44 -19.86 -19.15
C GLN A 4 8.96 -20.70 -20.34
N ASP A 5 7.99 -21.59 -20.11
CA ASP A 5 7.43 -22.48 -21.14
C ASP A 5 6.29 -21.78 -21.92
N LEU A 6 5.83 -20.60 -21.47
CA LEU A 6 4.80 -19.82 -22.16
C LEU A 6 5.32 -19.22 -23.47
N ASN A 7 4.45 -19.15 -24.47
CA ASN A 7 4.72 -18.47 -25.73
C ASN A 7 4.51 -16.94 -25.60
N ILE A 8 5.29 -16.33 -24.71
CA ILE A 8 5.33 -14.88 -24.44
C ILE A 8 6.74 -14.33 -24.70
N SER A 9 6.86 -13.02 -24.83
CA SER A 9 8.12 -12.34 -25.11
C SER A 9 9.16 -12.56 -24.01
N ALA A 10 10.45 -12.55 -24.38
CA ALA A 10 11.55 -12.67 -23.42
C ALA A 10 11.52 -11.56 -22.35
N ALA A 11 11.04 -10.36 -22.73
CA ALA A 11 10.81 -9.25 -21.83
C ALA A 11 9.74 -9.59 -20.78
N ALA A 12 8.59 -10.12 -21.21
CA ALA A 12 7.52 -10.55 -20.30
C ALA A 12 7.99 -11.66 -19.34
N LYS A 13 8.72 -12.66 -19.83
CA LYS A 13 9.31 -13.73 -18.99
C LYS A 13 10.25 -13.17 -17.92
N THR A 14 11.10 -12.22 -18.29
CA THR A 14 12.07 -11.61 -17.37
C THR A 14 11.37 -10.76 -16.32
N ALA A 15 10.37 -9.98 -16.74
CA ALA A 15 9.57 -9.13 -15.86
C ALA A 15 8.78 -9.96 -14.84
N LEU A 16 8.08 -11.01 -15.27
CA LEU A 16 7.35 -11.92 -14.39
C LEU A 16 8.29 -12.59 -13.36
N LYS A 17 9.47 -13.06 -13.81
CA LYS A 17 10.49 -13.63 -12.93
C LYS A 17 11.00 -12.62 -11.90
N SER A 18 11.22 -11.37 -12.30
CA SER A 18 11.65 -10.30 -11.39
C SER A 18 10.59 -9.95 -10.33
N ALA A 19 9.31 -10.15 -10.65
CA ALA A 19 8.19 -10.02 -9.71
C ALA A 19 7.96 -11.27 -8.85
N GLY A 20 8.86 -12.27 -8.91
CA GLY A 20 8.76 -13.51 -8.15
C GLY A 20 7.77 -14.53 -8.71
N LEU A 21 7.24 -14.31 -9.92
CA LEU A 21 6.33 -15.24 -10.60
C LEU A 21 7.15 -16.19 -11.48
N THR A 22 7.14 -17.46 -11.14
CA THR A 22 7.93 -18.52 -11.81
C THR A 22 7.05 -19.63 -12.38
N LYS A 23 5.87 -19.88 -11.82
CA LYS A 23 4.94 -20.94 -12.23
C LYS A 23 3.65 -20.36 -12.80
N VAL A 24 3.05 -21.05 -13.77
CA VAL A 24 1.76 -20.64 -14.35
C VAL A 24 0.64 -20.71 -13.33
N SER A 25 0.68 -21.65 -12.39
CA SER A 25 -0.28 -21.74 -11.28
C SER A 25 -0.30 -20.49 -10.40
N GLU A 26 0.80 -19.72 -10.36
CA GLU A 26 0.84 -18.47 -9.59
C GLU A 26 0.05 -17.36 -10.29
N LEU A 27 -0.24 -17.49 -11.59
CA LEU A 27 -1.09 -16.57 -12.35
C LEU A 27 -2.59 -16.88 -12.18
N GLU A 28 -2.95 -18.06 -11.70
CA GLU A 28 -4.35 -18.43 -11.48
C GLU A 28 -5.01 -17.50 -10.46
N GLY A 29 -6.16 -16.93 -10.81
CA GLY A 29 -6.88 -15.96 -9.99
C GLY A 29 -6.26 -14.56 -9.98
N GLN A 30 -5.12 -14.34 -10.65
CA GLN A 30 -4.62 -12.98 -10.86
C GLN A 30 -5.35 -12.30 -12.02
N ASN A 31 -5.50 -10.99 -11.90
CA ASN A 31 -5.93 -10.09 -12.96
C ASN A 31 -4.98 -8.88 -13.01
N TYR A 32 -5.26 -7.90 -13.87
CA TYR A 32 -4.43 -6.70 -13.95
C TYR A 32 -4.21 -6.00 -12.60
N ILE A 33 -5.27 -5.87 -11.80
CA ILE A 33 -5.28 -5.16 -10.52
C ILE A 33 -4.36 -5.86 -9.51
N THR A 34 -4.41 -7.19 -9.43
CA THR A 34 -3.55 -7.93 -8.51
C THR A 34 -2.12 -8.05 -9.02
N LEU A 35 -1.94 -8.06 -10.34
CA LEU A 35 -0.63 -8.24 -10.95
C LEU A 35 0.19 -6.96 -10.86
N ILE A 36 -0.41 -5.78 -11.10
CA ILE A 36 0.31 -4.49 -11.09
C ILE A 36 0.98 -4.20 -9.75
N ASP A 37 0.38 -4.64 -8.64
CA ASP A 37 0.93 -4.45 -7.28
C ASP A 37 2.25 -5.23 -7.06
N LYS A 38 2.53 -6.25 -7.87
CA LYS A 38 3.79 -7.02 -7.82
C LYS A 38 4.95 -6.36 -8.56
N PHE A 39 4.68 -5.28 -9.31
CA PHE A 39 5.68 -4.60 -10.13
C PHE A 39 6.03 -3.22 -9.56
N PRO A 40 7.21 -2.66 -9.90
CA PRO A 40 7.57 -1.31 -9.53
C PRO A 40 6.55 -0.28 -10.02
N LYS A 41 6.41 0.84 -9.29
CA LYS A 41 5.53 1.95 -9.69
C LYS A 41 5.91 2.43 -11.10
N ASN A 42 4.89 2.63 -11.96
CA ASN A 42 4.99 3.04 -13.37
C ASN A 42 5.57 1.98 -14.33
N PHE A 43 5.69 0.72 -13.91
CA PHE A 43 6.04 -0.35 -14.84
C PHE A 43 4.91 -0.52 -15.88
N ASN A 44 5.26 -0.51 -17.17
CA ASN A 44 4.28 -0.71 -18.23
C ASN A 44 3.91 -2.19 -18.33
N LEU A 45 2.83 -2.57 -17.65
CA LEU A 45 2.32 -3.94 -17.62
C LEU A 45 1.49 -4.32 -18.85
N GLU A 46 1.07 -3.35 -19.67
CA GLU A 46 0.16 -3.56 -20.81
C GLU A 46 0.64 -4.65 -21.78
N PRO A 47 1.91 -4.70 -22.23
CA PRO A 47 2.35 -5.74 -23.17
C PRO A 47 2.25 -7.14 -22.57
N ILE A 48 2.62 -7.28 -21.29
CA ILE A 48 2.59 -8.56 -20.57
C ILE A 48 1.15 -9.04 -20.43
N ILE A 49 0.24 -8.13 -20.09
CA ILE A 49 -1.18 -8.43 -19.91
C ILE A 49 -1.81 -8.86 -21.23
N ASN A 50 -1.53 -8.16 -22.33
CA ASN A 50 -2.06 -8.54 -23.64
C ASN A 50 -1.57 -9.93 -24.08
N GLU A 51 -0.29 -10.22 -23.86
CA GLU A 51 0.29 -11.54 -24.14
C GLU A 51 -0.34 -12.65 -23.27
N LEU A 52 -0.53 -12.40 -21.98
CA LEU A 52 -1.14 -13.38 -21.06
C LEU A 52 -2.65 -13.56 -21.27
N ASN A 53 -3.37 -12.49 -21.60
CA ASN A 53 -4.79 -12.52 -21.95
C ASN A 53 -5.01 -13.36 -23.22
N ALA A 54 -4.16 -13.20 -24.23
CA ALA A 54 -4.23 -13.98 -25.47
C ALA A 54 -4.03 -15.49 -25.23
N LEU A 55 -3.28 -15.85 -24.19
CA LEU A 55 -3.07 -17.23 -23.75
C LEU A 55 -4.15 -17.72 -22.76
N GLY A 56 -5.10 -16.86 -22.38
CA GLY A 56 -6.18 -17.19 -21.44
C GLY A 56 -5.73 -17.29 -19.97
N HIS A 57 -4.53 -16.80 -19.62
CA HIS A 57 -4.00 -16.87 -18.26
C HIS A 57 -4.46 -15.73 -17.35
N LEU A 58 -4.89 -14.62 -17.93
CA LEU A 58 -5.40 -13.45 -17.19
C LEU A 58 -6.75 -13.07 -17.79
N LEU A 59 -7.80 -13.79 -17.41
CA LEU A 59 -9.15 -13.37 -17.79
C LEU A 59 -9.54 -12.14 -16.95
N PRO A 60 -10.17 -11.11 -17.55
CA PRO A 60 -10.72 -10.02 -16.77
C PRO A 60 -11.73 -10.58 -15.77
N PRO A 61 -11.78 -10.06 -14.53
CA PRO A 61 -12.77 -10.50 -13.55
C PRO A 61 -14.19 -10.32 -14.12
N SER A 62 -15.08 -11.26 -13.80
CA SER A 62 -16.45 -11.21 -14.32
C SER A 62 -17.13 -9.90 -13.93
N GLY A 63 -17.65 -9.16 -14.93
CA GLY A 63 -18.33 -7.87 -14.73
C GLY A 63 -17.42 -6.63 -14.78
N GLU A 64 -16.11 -6.80 -14.96
CA GLU A 64 -15.19 -5.67 -15.13
C GLU A 64 -15.22 -5.11 -16.54
N ILE A 65 -15.21 -3.77 -16.64
CA ILE A 65 -15.30 -3.05 -17.92
C ILE A 65 -13.93 -2.49 -18.27
N SER A 66 -13.33 -2.99 -19.34
CA SER A 66 -12.03 -2.52 -19.80
C SER A 66 -12.11 -1.12 -20.40
N VAL A 67 -11.06 -0.31 -20.19
CA VAL A 67 -10.89 0.99 -20.86
C VAL A 67 -10.70 0.88 -22.39
N TYR A 68 -10.47 -0.33 -22.92
CA TYR A 68 -10.42 -0.59 -24.36
C TYR A 68 -11.79 -0.90 -24.97
N ASP A 69 -12.74 -1.36 -24.16
CA ASP A 69 -14.08 -1.74 -24.61
C ASP A 69 -15.06 -0.57 -24.60
N VAL A 70 -14.65 0.57 -24.03
CA VAL A 70 -15.48 1.76 -23.88
C VAL A 70 -15.09 2.81 -24.91
N SER A 71 -16.09 3.35 -25.61
CA SER A 71 -15.89 4.48 -26.52
C SER A 71 -15.46 5.73 -25.73
N MET A 72 -14.17 6.07 -25.82
CA MET A 72 -13.59 7.25 -25.21
C MET A 72 -12.46 7.83 -26.06
N SER A 73 -12.06 9.06 -25.80
CA SER A 73 -10.96 9.72 -26.49
C SER A 73 -9.64 9.00 -26.21
N LYS A 74 -8.76 8.97 -27.21
CA LYS A 74 -7.42 8.37 -27.05
C LYS A 74 -6.64 9.06 -25.93
N ARG A 75 -6.90 10.35 -25.70
CA ARG A 75 -6.32 11.12 -24.60
C ARG A 75 -6.76 10.60 -23.24
N LEU A 76 -8.07 10.34 -23.05
CA LEU A 76 -8.58 9.78 -21.80
C LEU A 76 -8.03 8.36 -21.57
N GLN A 77 -8.11 7.50 -22.59
CA GLN A 77 -7.58 6.14 -22.50
C GLN A 77 -6.09 6.14 -22.10
N ASN A 78 -5.27 6.95 -22.77
CA ASN A 78 -3.85 7.06 -22.44
C ASN A 78 -3.62 7.60 -21.02
N ALA A 79 -4.44 8.56 -20.55
CA ALA A 79 -4.35 9.07 -19.18
C ALA A 79 -4.67 7.97 -18.15
N LEU A 80 -5.71 7.17 -18.38
CA LEU A 80 -6.09 6.05 -17.49
C LEU A 80 -5.00 4.97 -17.45
N VAL A 81 -4.55 4.49 -18.62
CA VAL A 81 -3.52 3.43 -18.72
C VAL A 81 -2.20 3.88 -18.08
N GLN A 82 -1.77 5.13 -18.31
CA GLN A 82 -0.56 5.67 -17.68
C GLN A 82 -0.64 5.77 -16.15
N ASN A 83 -1.85 5.80 -15.58
CA ASN A 83 -2.08 5.80 -14.13
C ASN A 83 -2.42 4.40 -13.58
N GLY A 84 -2.27 3.35 -14.39
CA GLY A 84 -2.54 1.97 -13.99
C GLY A 84 -4.02 1.63 -13.92
N VAL A 85 -4.87 2.32 -14.67
CA VAL A 85 -6.32 2.06 -14.76
C VAL A 85 -6.62 1.36 -16.07
N MET A 86 -6.83 0.04 -16.01
CA MET A 86 -7.25 -0.80 -17.13
C MET A 86 -8.74 -1.15 -17.06
N TYR A 87 -9.32 -1.16 -15.86
CA TYR A 87 -10.75 -1.38 -15.63
C TYR A 87 -11.38 -0.17 -14.96
N LEU A 88 -12.60 0.18 -15.36
CA LEU A 88 -13.29 1.35 -14.81
C LEU A 88 -13.54 1.27 -13.31
N SER A 89 -13.74 0.07 -12.73
CA SER A 89 -13.95 -0.12 -11.29
C SER A 89 -12.77 0.40 -10.45
N GLN A 90 -11.55 0.36 -11.00
CA GLN A 90 -10.36 0.81 -10.30
C GLN A 90 -10.46 2.30 -9.93
N LEU A 91 -11.20 3.10 -10.70
CA LEU A 91 -11.38 4.53 -10.41
C LEU A 91 -12.01 4.78 -9.02
N SER A 92 -12.82 3.86 -8.51
CA SER A 92 -13.39 3.95 -7.16
C SER A 92 -12.35 3.81 -6.02
N SER A 93 -11.17 3.26 -6.33
CA SER A 93 -10.03 3.17 -5.40
C SER A 93 -9.19 4.45 -5.36
N TYR A 94 -9.37 5.36 -6.32
CA TYR A 94 -8.70 6.65 -6.35
C TYR A 94 -9.64 7.74 -5.80
N PRO A 95 -9.14 8.62 -4.91
CA PRO A 95 -9.91 9.77 -4.50
C PRO A 95 -10.07 10.74 -5.69
N LYS A 96 -11.21 11.43 -5.77
CA LYS A 96 -11.53 12.40 -6.84
C LYS A 96 -10.38 13.38 -7.08
N GLU A 97 -9.79 13.89 -5.99
CA GLU A 97 -8.67 14.83 -6.03
C GLU A 97 -7.48 14.24 -6.78
N ARG A 98 -7.17 12.95 -6.61
CA ARG A 98 -6.04 12.30 -7.29
C ARG A 98 -6.33 12.08 -8.77
N ILE A 99 -7.56 11.71 -9.12
CA ILE A 99 -7.97 11.52 -10.52
C ILE A 99 -7.81 12.84 -11.29
N LEU A 100 -8.22 13.96 -10.71
CA LEU A 100 -8.07 15.29 -11.33
C LEU A 100 -6.62 15.69 -11.62
N HIS A 101 -5.64 15.10 -10.91
CA HIS A 101 -4.22 15.33 -11.12
C HIS A 101 -3.56 14.26 -12.01
N PHE A 102 -4.34 13.38 -12.65
CA PHE A 102 -3.80 12.44 -13.63
C PHE A 102 -3.08 13.20 -14.74
N ARG A 103 -1.85 12.76 -15.04
CA ARG A 103 -1.09 13.31 -16.15
C ARG A 103 -1.92 13.21 -17.43
N ASN A 104 -1.97 14.30 -18.20
CA ASN A 104 -2.73 14.44 -19.45
C ASN A 104 -4.26 14.54 -19.31
N LEU A 105 -4.82 14.61 -18.10
CA LEU A 105 -6.25 14.86 -17.88
C LEU A 105 -6.54 16.37 -17.91
N GLY A 106 -6.94 16.89 -19.08
CA GLY A 106 -7.41 18.27 -19.20
C GLY A 106 -8.90 18.40 -18.86
N GLU A 107 -9.42 19.63 -18.76
CA GLU A 107 -10.83 19.90 -18.40
C GLU A 107 -11.84 19.13 -19.26
N LYS A 108 -11.71 19.18 -20.59
CA LYS A 108 -12.57 18.42 -21.51
C LYS A 108 -12.51 16.90 -21.27
N THR A 109 -11.32 16.38 -20.99
CA THR A 109 -11.08 14.95 -20.72
C THR A 109 -11.63 14.55 -19.35
N ALA A 110 -11.61 15.45 -18.37
CA ALA A 110 -12.22 15.22 -17.07
C ALA A 110 -13.76 15.17 -17.15
N ILE A 111 -14.37 16.06 -17.95
CA ILE A 111 -15.82 16.03 -18.22
C ILE A 111 -16.22 14.72 -18.89
N GLU A 112 -15.45 14.29 -19.90
CA GLU A 112 -15.64 12.99 -20.57
C GLU A 112 -15.56 11.82 -19.57
N LEU A 113 -14.55 11.81 -18.70
CA LEU A 113 -14.41 10.80 -17.66
C LEU A 113 -15.60 10.78 -16.70
N GLU A 114 -16.09 11.95 -16.27
CA GLU A 114 -17.28 12.04 -15.41
C GLU A 114 -18.53 11.46 -16.09
N GLN A 115 -18.71 11.70 -17.40
CA GLN A 115 -19.82 11.13 -18.17
C GLN A 115 -19.73 9.60 -18.25
N ILE A 116 -18.55 9.07 -18.51
CA ILE A 116 -18.30 7.61 -18.52
C ILE A 116 -18.58 7.01 -17.15
N CYS A 117 -18.07 7.61 -16.07
CA CYS A 117 -18.33 7.13 -14.71
C CYS A 117 -19.83 7.10 -14.40
N ARG A 118 -20.61 8.10 -14.84
CA ARG A 118 -22.08 8.10 -14.67
C ARG A 118 -22.76 7.00 -15.48
N ALA A 119 -22.36 6.81 -16.74
CA ALA A 119 -22.93 5.80 -17.63
C ALA A 119 -22.70 4.37 -17.13
N TYR A 120 -21.55 4.12 -16.50
CA TYR A 120 -21.17 2.81 -15.97
C TYR A 120 -21.34 2.69 -14.45
N HIS A 121 -22.05 3.63 -13.81
CA HIS A 121 -22.33 3.64 -12.37
C HIS A 121 -21.08 3.52 -11.47
N ILE A 122 -19.95 4.08 -11.90
CA ILE A 122 -18.70 4.10 -11.15
C ILE A 122 -18.74 5.23 -10.12
N GLN A 123 -18.69 4.87 -8.84
CA GLN A 123 -18.69 5.84 -7.75
C GLN A 123 -17.27 6.34 -7.47
N VAL A 124 -17.01 7.60 -7.84
CA VAL A 124 -15.77 8.30 -7.48
C VAL A 124 -16.02 9.10 -6.20
N ARG A 125 -15.28 8.77 -5.12
CA ARG A 125 -15.43 9.41 -3.81
C ARG A 125 -14.35 10.48 -3.59
N SER A 126 -14.68 11.53 -2.87
CA SER A 126 -13.71 12.54 -2.41
C SER A 126 -13.07 12.10 -1.09
N MET A 127 -11.82 12.50 -0.88
CA MET A 127 -11.12 12.31 0.39
C MET A 127 -11.32 13.48 1.37
N LEU A 128 -12.09 14.49 1.00
CA LEU A 128 -12.28 15.72 1.80
C LEU A 128 -12.79 15.43 3.21
N SER A 129 -13.81 14.58 3.34
CA SER A 129 -14.38 14.23 4.65
C SER A 129 -13.39 13.52 5.56
N ILE A 130 -12.50 12.67 5.00
CA ILE A 130 -11.42 12.02 5.74
C ILE A 130 -10.44 13.07 6.25
N LYS A 131 -10.03 14.01 5.39
CA LYS A 131 -9.13 15.11 5.77
C LYS A 131 -9.72 15.94 6.90
N GLU A 132 -10.94 16.45 6.72
CA GLU A 132 -11.63 17.28 7.70
C GLU A 132 -11.77 16.57 9.06
N TYR A 133 -12.07 15.27 9.05
CA TYR A 133 -12.18 14.49 10.28
C TYR A 133 -10.82 14.34 10.99
N PHE A 134 -9.75 14.03 10.25
CA PHE A 134 -8.45 13.71 10.83
C PHE A 134 -7.53 14.92 11.04
N ASP A 135 -7.80 16.07 10.43
CA ASP A 135 -7.03 17.30 10.57
C ASP A 135 -6.96 17.77 12.03
N LYS A 136 -8.04 17.57 12.81
CA LYS A 136 -8.06 17.89 14.25
C LYS A 136 -7.07 17.06 15.09
N TYR A 137 -6.63 15.91 14.59
CA TYR A 137 -5.63 15.05 15.21
C TYR A 137 -4.22 15.27 14.64
N GLN A 138 -4.05 16.27 13.76
CA GLN A 138 -2.76 16.64 13.16
C GLN A 138 -2.08 15.48 12.39
N PHE A 139 -2.89 14.68 11.70
CA PHE A 139 -2.39 13.61 10.85
C PHE A 139 -1.50 14.18 9.72
N PRO A 140 -0.37 13.53 9.38
CA PRO A 140 0.44 13.91 8.22
C PRO A 140 -0.35 13.75 6.92
N SER A 141 -0.28 14.72 6.01
CA SER A 141 -1.03 14.69 4.75
C SER A 141 -0.81 13.44 3.88
N LYS A 142 0.36 12.79 4.01
CA LYS A 142 0.73 11.56 3.31
C LYS A 142 -0.17 10.36 3.64
N ILE A 143 -0.80 10.33 4.82
CA ILE A 143 -1.62 9.18 5.26
C ILE A 143 -3.01 9.16 4.62
N TYR A 144 -3.55 10.32 4.22
CA TYR A 144 -4.96 10.41 3.79
C TYR A 144 -5.30 9.49 2.61
N PRO A 145 -4.47 9.40 1.54
CA PRO A 145 -4.75 8.47 0.45
C PRO A 145 -4.79 7.01 0.91
N MET A 146 -3.98 6.67 1.91
CA MET A 146 -3.93 5.32 2.48
C MET A 146 -5.19 5.01 3.29
N LEU A 147 -5.64 5.96 4.13
CA LEU A 147 -6.91 5.81 4.86
C LEU A 147 -8.09 5.64 3.91
N PHE A 148 -8.12 6.42 2.82
CA PHE A 148 -9.15 6.29 1.78
C PHE A 148 -9.19 4.89 1.17
N GLN A 149 -8.03 4.35 0.79
CA GLN A 149 -7.91 3.01 0.20
C GLN A 149 -8.40 1.91 1.16
N HIS A 150 -8.15 2.06 2.45
CA HIS A 150 -8.58 1.12 3.48
C HIS A 150 -9.99 1.39 4.05
N ASN A 151 -10.75 2.31 3.43
CA ASN A 151 -12.09 2.73 3.90
C ASN A 151 -12.10 3.18 5.37
N ILE A 152 -11.05 3.89 5.79
CA ILE A 152 -10.92 4.45 7.14
C ILE A 152 -11.39 5.91 7.09
N SER A 153 -12.51 6.19 7.74
CA SER A 153 -13.11 7.52 7.82
C SER A 153 -13.19 8.07 9.24
N CYS A 154 -12.94 7.25 10.26
CA CYS A 154 -12.94 7.70 11.66
C CYS A 154 -11.97 6.89 12.54
N LEU A 155 -11.74 7.36 13.78
CA LEU A 155 -10.89 6.67 14.75
C LEU A 155 -11.38 5.26 15.09
N ASP A 156 -12.70 5.05 15.13
CA ASP A 156 -13.30 3.76 15.48
C ASP A 156 -12.94 2.65 14.51
N ASN A 157 -12.60 2.99 13.25
CA ASN A 157 -12.12 2.01 12.28
C ASN A 157 -10.78 1.36 12.68
N PHE A 158 -10.09 1.87 13.71
CA PHE A 158 -8.86 1.28 14.26
C PHE A 158 -9.06 0.38 15.48
N LYS A 159 -10.23 0.36 16.13
CA LYS A 159 -10.46 -0.29 17.44
C LYS A 159 -10.15 -1.80 17.49
N TYR A 160 -10.16 -2.49 16.35
CA TYR A 160 -9.90 -3.92 16.26
C TYR A 160 -8.66 -4.26 15.43
N LYS A 161 -7.89 -3.24 15.05
CA LYS A 161 -6.68 -3.42 14.26
C LYS A 161 -5.50 -3.75 15.18
N THR A 162 -4.56 -4.49 14.63
CA THR A 162 -3.25 -4.72 15.22
C THR A 162 -2.27 -3.62 14.80
N ALA A 163 -1.11 -3.54 15.47
CA ALA A 163 -0.03 -2.66 15.01
C ALA A 163 0.49 -3.07 13.61
N ASN A 164 0.45 -4.36 13.28
CA ASN A 164 0.80 -4.87 11.95
C ASN A 164 -0.19 -4.40 10.87
N ASP A 165 -1.50 -4.38 11.16
CA ASP A 165 -2.49 -3.80 10.24
C ASP A 165 -2.20 -2.33 9.97
N LEU A 166 -1.83 -1.56 11.01
CA LEU A 166 -1.45 -0.16 10.86
C LEU A 166 -0.20 0.00 9.99
N TYR A 167 0.79 -0.87 10.16
CA TYR A 167 2.01 -0.89 9.35
C TYR A 167 1.69 -1.12 7.86
N HIS A 168 0.81 -2.07 7.55
CA HIS A 168 0.34 -2.29 6.18
C HIS A 168 -0.51 -1.15 5.63
N ILE A 169 -1.40 -0.56 6.43
CA ILE A 169 -2.15 0.65 6.04
C ILE A 169 -1.18 1.76 5.66
N CYS A 170 -0.09 1.91 6.39
CA CYS A 170 0.96 2.90 6.12
C CYS A 170 1.88 2.51 4.95
N GLN A 171 1.55 1.48 4.17
CA GLN A 171 2.35 0.95 3.06
C GLN A 171 3.78 0.61 3.49
N GLU A 172 3.91 0.00 4.67
CA GLU A 172 5.20 -0.44 5.24
C GLU A 172 6.17 0.72 5.54
N ASP A 173 5.71 1.97 5.51
CA ASP A 173 6.47 3.14 5.93
C ASP A 173 6.53 3.22 7.45
N TYR A 174 7.55 2.59 8.02
CA TYR A 174 7.73 2.50 9.46
C TYR A 174 7.77 3.86 10.17
N SER A 175 8.32 4.90 9.53
CA SER A 175 8.41 6.23 10.15
C SER A 175 7.03 6.89 10.23
N LEU A 176 6.22 6.71 9.18
CA LEU A 176 4.83 7.15 9.18
C LEU A 176 4.01 6.34 10.20
N THR A 177 4.18 5.02 10.24
CA THR A 177 3.48 4.11 11.18
C THR A 177 3.70 4.51 12.62
N ILE A 178 4.94 4.77 13.05
CA ILE A 178 5.25 5.24 14.40
C ILE A 178 4.41 6.48 14.73
N ARG A 179 4.46 7.50 13.88
CA ARG A 179 3.80 8.78 14.14
C ARG A 179 2.29 8.60 14.25
N ILE A 180 1.68 7.85 13.34
CA ILE A 180 0.23 7.57 13.38
C ILE A 180 -0.13 6.75 14.62
N TYR A 181 0.68 5.75 14.98
CA TYR A 181 0.45 4.91 16.15
C TYR A 181 0.38 5.75 17.43
N PHE A 182 1.34 6.64 17.66
CA PHE A 182 1.33 7.49 18.86
C PHE A 182 0.15 8.47 18.87
N ILE A 183 -0.20 9.09 17.75
CA ILE A 183 -1.39 9.95 17.67
C ILE A 183 -2.66 9.15 18.02
N LEU A 184 -2.82 7.94 17.48
CA LEU A 184 -3.97 7.09 17.76
C LEU A 184 -4.04 6.67 19.24
N ARG A 185 -2.88 6.33 19.85
CA ARG A 185 -2.77 5.99 21.28
C ARG A 185 -3.13 7.17 22.18
N GLU A 186 -2.65 8.38 21.86
CA GLU A 186 -3.01 9.62 22.59
C GLU A 186 -4.50 9.91 22.53
N ASN A 187 -5.18 9.48 21.47
CA ASN A 187 -6.62 9.60 21.29
C ASN A 187 -7.41 8.36 21.75
N GLY A 188 -6.81 7.51 22.59
CA GLY A 188 -7.50 6.42 23.30
C GLY A 188 -7.72 5.14 22.48
N ILE A 189 -7.12 5.02 21.30
CA ILE A 189 -7.16 3.77 20.54
C ILE A 189 -6.22 2.75 21.18
N VAL A 190 -6.74 1.55 21.44
CA VAL A 190 -5.96 0.40 21.89
C VAL A 190 -5.91 -0.61 20.76
N PHE A 191 -4.70 -0.99 20.35
CA PHE A 191 -4.50 -1.98 19.30
C PHE A 191 -4.56 -3.39 19.86
N ASN A 192 -5.07 -4.32 19.05
CA ASN A 192 -5.03 -5.74 19.35
C ASN A 192 -3.60 -6.27 19.31
N SER A 193 -3.35 -7.31 20.10
CA SER A 193 -2.06 -8.02 20.09
C SER A 193 -1.86 -8.77 18.78
N TRP A 194 -0.60 -8.93 18.37
CA TRP A 194 -0.19 -9.73 17.21
C TRP A 194 1.07 -10.54 17.55
N GLU A 195 1.53 -11.39 16.63
CA GLU A 195 2.53 -12.44 16.90
C GLU A 195 3.88 -11.92 17.38
N ASP A 196 4.38 -10.82 16.81
CA ASP A 196 5.59 -10.13 17.26
C ASP A 196 5.19 -8.74 17.76
N LYS A 197 6.10 -7.98 18.38
CA LYS A 197 5.84 -6.59 18.75
C LYS A 197 6.75 -5.67 17.98
N TYR A 198 6.20 -4.59 17.46
CA TYR A 198 7.02 -3.50 16.99
C TYR A 198 7.68 -2.79 18.17
N ILE A 199 8.89 -2.29 17.95
CA ILE A 199 9.66 -1.56 18.96
C ILE A 199 8.89 -0.33 19.46
N PHE A 200 8.09 0.33 18.60
CA PHE A 200 7.27 1.47 18.99
C PHE A 200 6.08 1.11 19.90
N GLU A 201 5.70 -0.17 20.00
CA GLU A 201 4.68 -0.61 20.96
C GLU A 201 5.27 -0.68 22.39
N ILE A 202 6.59 -0.83 22.49
CA ILE A 202 7.31 -1.04 23.75
C ILE A 202 7.95 0.26 24.23
N LEU A 203 8.58 1.01 23.32
CA LEU A 203 9.40 2.18 23.60
C LEU A 203 8.74 3.49 23.16
N PRO A 204 9.07 4.62 23.80
CA PRO A 204 8.60 5.94 23.35
C PRO A 204 9.01 6.26 21.91
N GLU A 205 8.21 7.10 21.24
CA GLU A 205 8.37 7.49 19.83
C GLU A 205 9.81 7.80 19.43
N LYS A 206 10.47 8.71 20.16
CA LYS A 206 11.84 9.17 19.85
C LYS A 206 12.85 8.02 19.85
N ASN A 207 12.69 7.08 20.78
CA ASN A 207 13.59 5.95 20.95
C ASN A 207 13.39 4.90 19.86
N ALA A 208 12.13 4.56 19.56
CA ALA A 208 11.79 3.65 18.47
C ALA A 208 12.22 4.21 17.10
N ALA A 209 11.98 5.49 16.86
CA ALA A 209 12.42 6.17 15.63
C ALA A 209 13.94 6.18 15.48
N MET A 210 14.69 6.40 16.57
CA MET A 210 16.15 6.35 16.53
C MET A 210 16.68 4.95 16.23
N LEU A 211 16.10 3.91 16.86
CA LEU A 211 16.47 2.51 16.63
C LEU A 211 16.32 2.13 15.16
N TRP A 212 15.17 2.46 14.57
CA TRP A 212 14.94 2.24 13.15
C TRP A 212 15.91 3.02 12.27
N LYS A 213 16.12 4.31 12.56
CA LYS A 213 16.99 5.17 11.74
C LYS A 213 18.44 4.69 11.73
N LYS A 214 18.98 4.25 12.87
CA LYS A 214 20.38 3.86 13.02
C LYS A 214 20.65 2.37 12.73
N HIS A 215 19.73 1.50 13.14
CA HIS A 215 19.97 0.06 13.16
C HIS A 215 18.99 -0.75 12.31
N LYS A 216 17.97 -0.11 11.70
CA LYS A 216 16.92 -0.79 10.92
C LYS A 216 16.17 -1.87 11.69
N VAL A 217 16.11 -1.71 13.02
CA VAL A 217 15.33 -2.56 13.92
C VAL A 217 13.93 -1.97 14.07
N SER A 218 12.93 -2.72 13.64
CA SER A 218 11.50 -2.41 13.71
C SER A 218 10.74 -3.35 14.64
N LEU A 219 11.19 -4.60 14.79
CA LEU A 219 10.54 -5.67 15.54
C LEU A 219 11.37 -6.11 16.75
N LEU A 220 10.70 -6.66 17.76
CA LEU A 220 11.37 -7.20 18.95
C LEU A 220 12.19 -8.44 18.62
N SER A 221 11.67 -9.34 17.77
CA SER A 221 12.37 -10.56 17.34
C SER A 221 13.73 -10.31 16.68
N GLN A 222 13.95 -9.10 16.14
CA GLN A 222 15.22 -8.70 15.54
C GLN A 222 16.32 -8.41 16.57
N ILE A 223 15.99 -8.34 17.86
CA ILE A 223 16.96 -8.19 18.95
C ILE A 223 17.18 -9.57 19.59
N PRO A 224 18.32 -10.24 19.33
CA PRO A 224 18.56 -11.60 19.78
C PRO A 224 18.46 -11.71 21.30
N THR A 225 17.76 -12.75 21.80
CA THR A 225 17.66 -13.07 23.24
C THR A 225 17.04 -11.94 24.10
N CYS A 226 16.29 -11.03 23.49
CA CYS A 226 15.67 -9.89 24.16
C CYS A 226 14.15 -10.01 24.11
N ASP A 227 13.52 -10.15 25.28
CA ASP A 227 12.08 -10.04 25.44
C ASP A 227 11.68 -8.60 25.86
N GLU A 228 10.37 -8.34 25.95
CA GLU A 228 9.85 -7.02 26.32
C GLU A 228 10.38 -6.54 27.68
N GLN A 229 10.46 -7.43 28.68
CA GLN A 229 10.87 -7.08 30.04
C GLN A 229 12.36 -6.71 30.08
N LYS A 230 13.20 -7.53 29.45
CA LYS A 230 14.64 -7.32 29.36
C LYS A 230 14.97 -6.04 28.59
N LEU A 231 14.24 -5.73 27.52
CA LEU A 231 14.40 -4.48 26.79
C LEU A 231 14.10 -3.28 27.68
N ARG A 232 12.96 -3.31 28.41
CA ARG A 232 12.58 -2.23 29.33
C ARG A 232 13.59 -2.07 30.47
N GLN A 233 14.05 -3.16 31.07
CA GLN A 233 15.01 -3.15 32.17
C GLN A 233 16.37 -2.58 31.75
N GLN A 234 16.95 -3.07 30.65
CA GLN A 234 18.26 -2.62 30.17
C GLN A 234 18.27 -1.13 29.79
N ILE A 235 17.18 -0.65 29.20
CA ILE A 235 17.03 0.76 28.88
C ILE A 235 16.89 1.61 30.15
N ALA A 236 16.14 1.13 31.15
CA ALA A 236 15.97 1.84 32.42
C ALA A 236 17.25 1.86 33.27
N SER A 237 18.07 0.81 33.23
CA SER A 237 19.31 0.70 34.01
C SER A 237 20.52 1.37 33.36
N SER A 238 20.45 1.75 32.08
CA SER A 238 21.58 2.33 31.37
C SER A 238 21.62 3.85 31.49
N ASN A 239 22.82 4.39 31.70
CA ASN A 239 23.08 5.85 31.69
C ASN A 239 22.78 6.51 30.34
N SER A 240 22.72 5.72 29.26
CA SER A 240 22.36 6.21 27.93
C SER A 240 21.64 5.14 27.13
N PHE A 241 20.51 5.50 26.52
CA PHE A 241 19.77 4.63 25.61
C PHE A 241 20.66 4.10 24.46
N SER A 242 21.54 4.95 23.91
CA SER A 242 22.42 4.55 22.81
C SER A 242 23.43 3.48 23.23
N VAL A 243 23.90 3.52 24.48
CA VAL A 243 24.81 2.49 25.03
C VAL A 243 24.05 1.19 25.29
N ALA A 244 22.85 1.27 25.88
CA ALA A 244 22.01 0.11 26.17
C ALA A 244 21.71 -0.70 24.90
N ILE A 245 21.30 0.01 23.85
CA ILE A 245 20.99 -0.59 22.54
C ILE A 245 22.23 -1.21 21.89
N LYS A 246 23.40 -0.55 21.94
CA LYS A 246 24.63 -1.13 21.39
C LYS A 246 24.95 -2.46 22.07
N ASN A 247 24.84 -2.53 23.39
CA ASN A 247 25.08 -3.76 24.15
C ASN A 247 24.10 -4.88 23.75
N LEU A 248 22.81 -4.55 23.65
CA LEU A 248 21.77 -5.50 23.24
C LEU A 248 21.98 -6.05 21.83
N LEU A 249 22.47 -5.23 20.90
CA LEU A 249 22.72 -5.62 19.51
C LEU A 249 24.10 -6.25 19.27
N SER A 250 25.03 -6.12 20.23
CA SER A 250 26.39 -6.69 20.12
C SER A 250 26.50 -8.14 20.58
N ILE A 251 25.46 -8.68 21.22
CA ILE A 251 25.40 -10.09 21.61
C ILE A 251 25.10 -10.89 20.33
N ARG A 252 26.15 -11.37 19.66
CA ARG A 252 26.09 -12.36 18.58
C ARG A 252 26.63 -13.69 19.08
#